data_AF-A0A348Y6G7-F1
#
_entry.id   AF-A0A348Y6G7-F1
#
_cell.length_a   1.000
_cell.length_b   1.000
_cell.length_c   1.000
_cell.angle_alpha   90.00
_cell.angle_beta   90.00
_cell.angle_gamma   90.00
#
_symmetry.space_group_name_H-M   'P 1'
#
loop_
_entity.id
_entity.type
_entity.pdbx_description
1 polymer ?
#
loop_
_entity_poly.entity_id
_entity_poly.type
_entity_poly.pdbx_seq_one_letter_code
_entity_poly.pdbx_strand_id
1 'polypeptide(L)'
;VEILESAAKTPDNFQLDNYLDAGGMGFSHPLFSQLPNHGKYTAIELQFTKQAGKSLTESKLSDDQIVTINSDESLTIQATVNLTSQLVWWLRGFGNGLLDAKPELLHQAVLDK
;
A
#
# COMPACT_ATOMS: atom_id res chain seq x y z
N VAL A 1 -32.06 -8.14 -3.21
CA VAL A 1 -31.10 -8.55 -4.25
C VAL A 1 -31.90 -9.28 -5.31
N GLU A 2 -31.93 -8.75 -6.53
CA GLU A 2 -32.61 -9.37 -7.68
C GLU A 2 -31.55 -10.14 -8.48
N ILE A 3 -31.77 -11.44 -8.70
CA ILE A 3 -30.84 -12.31 -9.44
C ILE A 3 -31.32 -12.37 -10.89
N LEU A 4 -30.42 -12.11 -11.82
CA LEU A 4 -30.72 -12.16 -13.26
C LEU A 4 -30.96 -13.60 -13.72
N GLU A 5 -31.91 -13.78 -14.64
CA GLU A 5 -32.23 -15.08 -15.25
C GLU A 5 -31.10 -15.61 -16.16
N SER A 6 -30.21 -14.73 -16.63
CA SER A 6 -29.08 -15.10 -17.47
C SER A 6 -27.87 -15.56 -16.64
N ALA A 7 -27.30 -16.71 -16.99
CA ALA A 7 -26.08 -17.21 -16.38
C ALA A 7 -24.89 -16.26 -16.60
N ALA A 8 -24.03 -16.15 -15.59
CA ALA A 8 -22.75 -15.45 -15.73
C ALA A 8 -21.86 -16.14 -16.78
N LYS A 9 -21.20 -15.35 -17.62
CA LYS A 9 -20.26 -15.86 -18.63
C LYS A 9 -18.84 -15.70 -18.12
N THR A 10 -18.19 -16.81 -17.79
CA THR A 10 -16.76 -16.82 -17.49
C THR A 10 -15.97 -16.78 -18.81
N PRO A 11 -14.99 -15.88 -18.97
CA PRO A 11 -14.14 -15.88 -20.15
C PRO A 11 -13.36 -17.19 -20.27
N ASP A 12 -13.24 -17.69 -21.50
CA ASP A 12 -12.37 -18.85 -21.79
C ASP A 12 -10.92 -18.53 -21.41
N ASN A 13 -10.25 -19.47 -20.76
CA ASN A 13 -8.86 -19.36 -20.31
C ASN A 13 -8.59 -18.21 -19.32
N PHE A 14 -9.59 -17.73 -18.58
CA PHE A 14 -9.36 -16.76 -17.50
C PHE A 14 -8.37 -17.33 -16.46
N GLN A 15 -7.33 -16.55 -16.15
CA GLN A 15 -6.36 -16.85 -15.10
C GLN A 15 -6.40 -15.72 -14.08
N LEU A 16 -6.83 -16.04 -12.86
CA LEU A 16 -7.05 -15.04 -11.80
C LEU A 16 -5.77 -14.30 -11.43
N ASP A 17 -4.64 -15.01 -11.32
CA ASP A 17 -3.36 -14.41 -10.95
C ASP A 17 -2.91 -13.38 -11.98
N ASN A 18 -2.97 -13.72 -13.28
CA ASN A 18 -2.66 -12.77 -14.36
C ASN A 18 -3.55 -11.53 -14.31
N TYR A 19 -4.84 -11.70 -14.03
CA TYR A 19 -5.79 -10.59 -13.92
C TYR A 19 -5.49 -9.67 -12.73
N LEU A 20 -5.10 -10.26 -11.59
CA LEU A 20 -4.68 -9.54 -10.39
C LEU A 20 -3.38 -8.76 -10.63
N ASP A 21 -2.38 -9.40 -11.23
CA ASP A 21 -1.07 -8.80 -11.50
C ASP A 21 -1.18 -7.66 -12.51
N ALA A 22 -2.05 -7.81 -13.52
CA ALA A 22 -2.41 -6.76 -14.47
C ALA A 22 -3.20 -5.59 -13.83
N GLY A 23 -3.56 -5.68 -12.54
CA GLY A 23 -4.24 -4.61 -11.81
C GLY A 23 -5.75 -4.58 -12.02
N GLY A 24 -6.35 -5.66 -12.51
CA GLY A 24 -7.79 -5.75 -12.80
C GLY A 24 -8.71 -5.43 -11.63
N MET A 25 -8.21 -5.53 -10.38
CA MET A 25 -8.94 -5.14 -9.16
C MET A 25 -8.26 -4.00 -8.37
N GLY A 26 -7.30 -3.28 -8.95
CA GLY A 26 -6.61 -2.17 -8.30
C GLY A 26 -5.72 -2.58 -7.11
N PHE A 27 -5.34 -3.86 -7.02
CA PHE A 27 -4.41 -4.33 -6.00
C PHE A 27 -2.94 -4.11 -6.41
N SER A 28 -2.60 -4.26 -7.70
CA SER A 28 -1.25 -3.96 -8.17
C SER A 28 -1.08 -2.48 -8.52
N HIS A 29 0.12 -1.96 -8.35
CA HIS A 29 0.53 -0.62 -8.80
C HIS A 29 1.62 -0.80 -9.86
N PRO A 30 1.60 -0.08 -10.99
CA PRO A 30 2.54 -0.29 -12.10
C PRO A 30 4.03 -0.26 -11.69
N LEU A 31 4.39 0.62 -10.75
CA LEU A 31 5.77 0.71 -10.23
C LEU A 31 6.21 -0.52 -9.41
N PHE A 32 5.26 -1.29 -8.87
CA PHE A 32 5.55 -2.44 -8.00
C PHE A 32 5.39 -3.78 -8.72
N SER A 33 4.75 -3.82 -9.89
CA SER A 33 4.53 -5.05 -10.66
C SER A 33 5.82 -5.79 -11.02
N GLN A 34 6.95 -5.08 -11.08
CA GLN A 34 8.28 -5.63 -11.38
C GLN A 34 9.07 -6.06 -10.14
N LEU A 35 8.57 -5.76 -8.93
CA LEU A 35 9.23 -6.17 -7.69
C LEU A 35 9.07 -7.69 -7.47
N PRO A 36 9.98 -8.33 -6.73
CA PRO A 36 9.79 -9.69 -6.26
C PRO A 36 8.42 -9.86 -5.57
N ASN A 37 7.73 -10.95 -5.88
CA ASN A 37 6.38 -11.23 -5.39
C ASN A 37 5.37 -10.08 -5.63
N HIS A 38 5.58 -9.26 -6.66
CA HIS A 38 4.75 -8.08 -6.97
C HIS A 38 4.60 -7.11 -5.80
N GLY A 39 5.65 -6.97 -4.98
CA GLY A 39 5.66 -6.07 -3.82
C GLY A 39 4.93 -6.62 -2.58
N LYS A 40 4.54 -7.90 -2.56
CA LYS A 40 3.99 -8.55 -1.37
C LYS A 40 5.07 -8.74 -0.29
N TYR A 41 4.64 -8.64 0.97
CA TYR A 41 5.51 -8.83 2.14
C TYR A 41 6.77 -7.94 2.12
N THR A 42 6.61 -6.68 1.71
CA THR A 42 7.70 -5.72 1.62
C THR A 42 7.86 -5.02 2.97
N ALA A 43 9.07 -5.07 3.53
CA ALA A 43 9.44 -4.23 4.65
C ALA A 43 9.49 -2.77 4.20
N ILE A 44 8.76 -1.90 4.91
CA ILE A 44 8.70 -0.47 4.64
C ILE A 44 9.13 0.33 5.86
N GLU A 45 9.58 1.55 5.61
CA GLU A 45 9.81 2.56 6.64
C GLU A 45 9.12 3.85 6.19
N LEU A 46 8.26 4.40 7.04
CA LEU A 46 7.53 5.62 6.76
C LEU A 46 7.86 6.64 7.85
N GLN A 47 8.19 7.86 7.45
CA GLN A 47 8.38 8.96 8.39
C GLN A 47 7.19 9.90 8.30
N PHE A 48 6.58 10.22 9.45
CA PHE A 48 5.44 11.12 9.54
C PHE A 48 5.70 12.27 10.50
N THR A 49 5.01 13.38 10.29
CA THR A 49 4.81 14.35 11.37
C THR A 49 4.08 13.68 12.54
N LYS A 50 4.32 14.16 13.77
CA LYS A 50 3.68 13.63 14.99
C LYS A 50 2.16 13.50 14.86
N GLN A 51 1.52 14.53 14.30
CA GLN A 51 0.06 14.59 14.19
C GLN A 51 -0.46 13.60 13.13
N ALA A 52 0.17 13.55 11.97
CA ALA A 52 -0.24 12.67 10.87
C ALA A 52 -0.07 11.18 11.22
N GLY A 53 1.05 10.83 11.85
CA GLY A 53 1.37 9.44 12.20
C GLY A 53 0.62 8.90 13.43
N LYS A 54 -0.11 9.76 14.17
CA LYS A 54 -0.72 9.36 15.45
C LYS A 54 -1.72 8.21 15.30
N SER A 55 -2.56 8.21 14.27
CA SER A 55 -3.54 7.13 14.07
C SER A 55 -2.88 5.76 13.86
N LEU A 56 -1.66 5.72 13.33
CA LEU A 56 -0.90 4.48 13.15
C LEU A 56 -0.43 3.86 14.47
N THR A 57 -0.45 4.60 15.59
CA THR A 57 -0.18 4.02 16.92
C THR A 57 -1.38 3.27 17.49
N GLU A 58 -2.59 3.55 16.98
CA GLU A 58 -3.85 2.95 17.39
C GLU A 58 -4.30 1.85 16.42
N SER A 59 -4.07 2.05 15.11
CA SER A 59 -4.40 1.11 14.05
C SER A 59 -3.16 0.77 13.23
N LYS A 60 -2.54 -0.37 13.54
CA LYS A 60 -1.31 -0.84 12.89
C LYS A 60 -1.58 -1.26 11.44
N LEU A 61 -0.58 -1.07 10.57
CA LEU A 61 -0.56 -1.58 9.20
C LEU A 61 -0.38 -3.11 9.15
N SER A 62 0.35 -3.66 10.12
CA SER A 62 0.67 -5.07 10.25
C SER A 62 1.04 -5.41 11.70
N ASP A 63 1.04 -6.70 12.05
CA ASP A 63 1.32 -7.15 13.42
C ASP A 63 2.75 -6.83 13.88
N ASP A 64 3.70 -6.89 12.93
CA ASP A 64 5.13 -6.59 13.15
C ASP A 64 5.44 -5.09 13.18
N GLN A 65 4.41 -4.22 13.14
CA GLN A 65 4.64 -2.78 13.13
C GLN A 65 5.35 -2.31 14.40
N ILE A 66 6.43 -1.56 14.21
CA ILE A 66 7.20 -0.85 15.23
C ILE A 66 7.03 0.66 15.02
N VAL A 67 6.89 1.40 16.12
CA VAL A 67 6.81 2.87 16.12
C VAL A 67 7.95 3.44 16.95
N THR A 68 8.72 4.34 16.35
CA THR A 68 9.79 5.08 17.01
C THR A 68 9.45 6.57 17.01
N ILE A 69 9.53 7.21 18.18
CA ILE A 69 9.41 8.66 18.32
C ILE A 69 10.81 9.25 18.22
N ASN A 70 11.05 10.10 17.22
CA ASN A 70 12.34 10.73 16.99
C ASN A 70 12.53 11.96 17.88
N SER A 71 13.76 12.48 17.94
CA SER A 71 14.11 13.64 18.78
C SER A 71 13.39 14.93 18.39
N ASP A 72 12.97 15.05 17.13
CA ASP A 72 12.18 16.18 16.59
C ASP A 72 10.66 15.96 16.72
N GLU A 73 10.25 14.95 17.49
CA GLU A 73 8.88 14.47 17.64
C GLU A 73 8.23 13.86 16.38
N SER A 74 8.96 13.72 15.27
CA SER A 74 8.47 12.94 14.13
C SER A 74 8.32 11.46 14.50
N LEU A 75 7.49 10.74 13.76
CA LEU A 75 7.22 9.32 13.97
C LEU A 75 7.82 8.51 12.82
N THR A 76 8.63 7.53 13.15
CA THR A 76 9.07 6.51 12.20
C THR A 76 8.26 5.23 12.43
N ILE A 77 7.61 4.77 11.37
CA ILE A 77 6.81 3.54 11.34
C ILE A 77 7.56 2.52 10.48
N GLN A 78 7.83 1.35 11.04
CA GLN A 78 8.40 0.21 10.31
C GLN A 78 7.41 -0.95 10.34
N ALA A 79 7.16 -1.59 9.20
CA ALA A 79 6.14 -2.63 9.05
C ALA A 79 6.42 -3.49 7.81
N THR A 80 5.90 -4.72 7.78
CA THR A 80 5.86 -5.54 6.56
C THR A 80 4.46 -5.49 5.96
N VAL A 81 4.33 -4.95 4.74
CA VAL A 81 3.05 -4.74 4.08
C VAL A 81 3.05 -5.19 2.62
N ASN A 82 1.87 -5.26 2.02
CA ASN A 82 1.74 -5.42 0.57
C ASN A 82 1.73 -4.06 -0.10
N LEU A 83 2.65 -3.84 -1.05
CA LEU A 83 2.69 -2.62 -1.85
C LEU A 83 1.57 -2.64 -2.90
N THR A 84 0.48 -1.94 -2.61
CA THR A 84 -0.72 -1.91 -3.46
C THR A 84 -1.06 -0.49 -3.89
N SER A 85 -1.85 -0.35 -4.96
CA SER A 85 -2.38 0.96 -5.36
C SER A 85 -3.26 1.60 -4.26
N GLN A 86 -3.96 0.78 -3.47
CA GLN A 86 -4.74 1.26 -2.32
C GLN A 86 -3.85 1.83 -1.21
N LEU A 87 -2.73 1.16 -0.90
CA LEU A 87 -1.75 1.68 0.05
C LEU A 87 -1.16 3.00 -0.44
N VAL A 88 -0.79 3.08 -1.73
CA VAL A 88 -0.27 4.33 -2.33
C VAL A 88 -1.29 5.46 -2.23
N TRP A 89 -2.54 5.21 -2.61
CA TRP A 89 -3.62 6.19 -2.50
C TRP A 89 -3.83 6.65 -1.07
N TRP A 90 -3.84 5.71 -0.11
CA TRP A 90 -3.99 6.00 1.31
C TRP A 90 -2.83 6.84 1.85
N LEU A 91 -1.58 6.48 1.51
CA LEU A 91 -0.38 7.22 1.91
C LEU A 91 -0.34 8.64 1.33
N ARG A 92 -0.72 8.81 0.05
CA ARG A 92 -0.85 10.13 -0.58
C ARG A 92 -1.88 11.02 0.13
N GLY A 93 -2.90 10.43 0.75
CA GLY A 93 -3.92 11.13 1.52
C GLY A 93 -3.38 11.91 2.73
N PHE A 94 -2.18 11.57 3.23
CA PHE A 94 -1.54 12.31 4.32
C PHE A 94 -0.91 13.65 3.86
N GLY A 95 -0.72 13.85 2.56
CA GLY A 95 -0.07 15.05 2.01
C GLY A 95 1.27 15.34 2.67
N ASN A 96 1.50 16.59 3.10
CA ASN A 96 2.72 17.01 3.80
C ASN A 96 2.92 16.34 5.19
N GLY A 97 1.96 15.53 5.65
CA GLY A 97 2.07 14.76 6.87
C GLY A 97 2.98 13.54 6.73
N LEU A 98 3.11 12.98 5.53
CA LEU A 98 4.10 11.95 5.17
C LEU A 98 5.38 12.65 4.72
N LEU A 99 6.46 12.45 5.46
CA LEU A 99 7.74 13.13 5.29
C LEU A 99 8.71 12.35 4.41
N ASP A 100 8.72 11.02 4.57
CA ASP A 100 9.55 10.11 3.78
C ASP A 100 8.90 8.71 3.73
N ALA A 101 9.24 7.93 2.70
CA ALA A 101 8.83 6.55 2.55
C ALA A 101 9.92 5.71 1.91
N LYS A 102 10.18 4.52 2.44
CA LYS A 102 11.12 3.54 1.92
C LYS A 102 10.42 2.19 1.68
N PRO A 103 10.84 1.41 0.68
CA PRO A 103 11.99 1.62 -0.21
C PRO A 103 11.78 2.76 -1.22
N GLU A 104 12.83 3.14 -1.94
CA GLU A 104 12.83 4.23 -2.93
C GLU A 104 11.64 4.17 -3.92
N LEU A 105 11.26 2.98 -4.39
CA LEU A 105 10.10 2.83 -5.27
C LEU A 105 8.78 3.25 -4.59
N LEU A 106 8.65 3.05 -3.27
CA LEU A 106 7.49 3.54 -2.52
C LEU A 106 7.55 5.06 -2.39
N HIS A 107 8.73 5.65 -2.16
CA HIS A 107 8.93 7.11 -2.20
C HIS A 107 8.39 7.69 -3.50
N GLN A 108 8.86 7.17 -4.64
CA GLN A 108 8.45 7.59 -5.98
C GLN A 108 6.94 7.44 -6.19
N ALA A 109 6.35 6.37 -5.65
CA ALA A 109 4.92 6.15 -5.77
C ALA A 109 4.09 7.14 -4.93
N VAL A 110 4.59 7.69 -3.82
CA VAL A 110 3.77 8.45 -2.86
C VAL A 110 4.13 9.91 -2.70
N LEU A 111 5.37 10.32 -3.02
CA LEU A 111 5.88 11.67 -2.79
C LEU A 111 6.33 12.39 -4.07
N ASP A 112 6.72 11.65 -5.12
CA ASP A 112 7.04 12.27 -6.41
C ASP A 112 5.76 12.82 -7.07
N LYS A 113 5.90 13.97 -7.72
CA LYS A 113 4.82 14.70 -8.38
C LYS A 113 4.67 14.33 -9.86
#